data_AF-A0A4S3JML9-F1
#
_entry.id   AF-A0A4S3JML9-F1
#
_cell.length_a   1.000
_cell.length_b   1.000
_cell.length_c   1.000
_cell.angle_alpha   90.00
_cell.angle_beta   90.00
_cell.angle_gamma   90.00
#
_symmetry.space_group_name_H-M   'P 1'
#
loop_
_entity.id
_entity.type
_entity.pdbx_description
1 polymer ?
#
loop_
_entity_poly.entity_id
_entity_poly.type
_entity_poly.pdbx_seq_one_letter_code
_entity_poly.pdbx_strand_id
1 'polypeptide(L)' 'MEPFDDKHKEQGPLTADTGGTSKSDPTAGTGSQDPQDNHKLPREIGTADRAGAAIITVVVSVSWIGMMLWMVIGD' A
#
# COMPACT_ATOMS: atom_id res chain seq x y z
N MET A 1 -27.64 47.97 -12.68
CA MET A 1 -26.78 47.32 -11.67
C MET A 1 -27.06 45.84 -11.80
N GLU A 2 -26.31 45.14 -12.65
CA GLU A 2 -26.42 43.69 -12.77
C GLU A 2 -25.90 43.10 -11.45
N PRO A 3 -26.72 42.39 -10.64
CA PRO A 3 -26.18 41.71 -9.47
C PRO A 3 -25.31 40.55 -9.93
N PHE A 4 -24.05 40.62 -9.52
CA PHE A 4 -23.07 39.57 -9.68
C PHE A 4 -23.51 38.33 -8.89
N ASP A 5 -23.40 37.18 -9.55
CA ASP A 5 -22.78 35.97 -9.00
C ASP A 5 -23.40 35.31 -7.76
N ASP A 6 -24.28 34.33 -8.01
CA ASP A 6 -24.74 33.35 -7.00
C ASP A 6 -24.63 31.89 -7.50
N LYS A 7 -23.86 31.61 -8.57
CA LYS A 7 -23.75 30.25 -9.12
C LYS A 7 -22.78 29.34 -8.36
N HIS A 8 -22.20 29.84 -7.28
CA HIS A 8 -21.31 29.09 -6.39
C HIS A 8 -21.78 29.15 -4.93
N LYS A 9 -23.10 29.05 -4.70
CA LYS A 9 -23.58 28.56 -3.41
C LYS A 9 -23.10 27.11 -3.34
N GLU A 10 -22.02 26.85 -2.61
CA GLU A 10 -21.46 25.52 -2.43
C GLU A 10 -22.55 24.62 -1.85
N GLN A 11 -23.26 23.94 -2.74
CA GLN A 11 -24.28 22.98 -2.37
C GLN A 11 -23.53 21.86 -1.66
N GLY A 12 -23.86 21.63 -0.40
CA GLY A 12 -23.28 20.52 0.37
C GLY A 12 -23.44 19.19 -0.37
N PRO A 13 -22.76 18.12 0.10
CA PRO A 13 -22.75 16.83 -0.58
C PRO A 13 -24.15 16.40 -1.04
N LEU A 14 -24.29 16.20 -2.36
CA LEU A 14 -25.55 15.80 -2.98
C LEU A 14 -25.88 14.36 -2.56
N THR A 15 -27.14 14.12 -2.21
CA THR A 15 -27.69 12.81 -1.88
C THR A 15 -28.39 12.24 -3.11
N ALA A 16 -28.94 11.02 -2.98
CA ALA A 16 -29.81 10.44 -4.00
C ALA A 16 -31.02 11.35 -4.35
N ASP A 17 -31.49 12.13 -3.37
CA ASP A 17 -32.70 12.95 -3.50
C ASP A 17 -32.40 14.43 -3.78
N THR A 18 -31.16 14.90 -3.53
CA THR A 18 -30.81 16.33 -3.67
C THR A 18 -30.06 16.68 -4.95
N GLY A 19 -30.03 15.79 -5.95
CA GLY A 19 -29.49 16.07 -7.28
C GLY A 19 -28.18 15.35 -7.62
N GLY A 20 -27.81 14.30 -6.89
CA GLY A 20 -26.74 13.41 -7.30
C GLY A 20 -27.06 12.72 -8.62
N THR A 21 -26.19 12.86 -9.63
CA THR A 21 -26.39 12.25 -10.96
C THR A 21 -25.89 10.80 -11.05
N SER A 22 -25.23 10.32 -9.99
CA SER A 22 -24.76 8.94 -9.88
C SER A 22 -25.92 7.96 -9.72
N LYS A 23 -25.84 6.79 -10.37
CA LYS A 23 -26.82 5.71 -10.26
C LYS A 23 -26.32 4.63 -9.32
N SER A 24 -27.23 4.09 -8.51
CA SER A 24 -26.97 2.89 -7.70
C SER A 24 -26.98 1.65 -8.58
N ASP A 25 -26.11 0.68 -8.28
CA ASP A 25 -26.16 -0.67 -8.83
C ASP A 25 -26.49 -1.65 -7.69
N PRO A 26 -27.65 -2.31 -7.69
CA PRO A 26 -28.05 -3.24 -6.62
C PRO A 26 -27.22 -4.53 -6.61
N THR A 27 -26.42 -4.77 -7.65
CA THR A 27 -25.47 -5.88 -7.77
C THR A 27 -24.03 -5.44 -7.51
N ALA A 28 -23.80 -4.18 -7.08
CA ALA A 28 -22.48 -3.71 -6.67
C ALA A 28 -21.91 -4.62 -5.57
N GLY A 29 -20.72 -5.17 -5.81
CA GLY A 29 -20.05 -6.09 -4.89
C GLY A 29 -20.57 -7.53 -4.91
N THR A 30 -21.60 -7.87 -5.69
CA THR A 30 -22.06 -9.26 -5.88
C THR A 30 -21.39 -9.94 -7.08
N GLY A 31 -20.48 -9.24 -7.77
CA GLY A 31 -19.65 -9.84 -8.80
C GLY A 31 -18.78 -10.93 -8.19
N SER A 32 -18.83 -12.13 -8.76
CA SER A 32 -17.84 -13.18 -8.50
C SER A 32 -16.52 -12.77 -9.15
N GLN A 33 -15.88 -11.74 -8.60
CA GLN A 33 -14.46 -11.54 -8.78
C GLN A 33 -13.82 -12.68 -8.01
N ASP A 34 -13.13 -13.58 -8.71
CA ASP A 34 -12.21 -14.48 -8.04
C ASP A 34 -11.32 -13.58 -7.16
N PRO A 35 -11.16 -13.86 -5.86
CA PRO A 35 -10.18 -13.16 -5.04
C PRO A 35 -8.81 -13.05 -5.72
N GLN A 36 -8.48 -13.97 -6.64
CA GLN A 36 -7.29 -13.93 -7.48
C GLN A 36 -7.26 -12.83 -8.54
N ASP A 37 -8.40 -12.31 -9.01
CA ASP A 37 -8.43 -11.31 -10.09
C ASP A 37 -8.01 -9.90 -9.62
N ASN A 38 -8.07 -9.62 -8.32
CA ASN A 38 -7.74 -8.29 -7.77
C ASN A 38 -6.75 -8.30 -6.60
N HIS A 39 -6.51 -9.46 -5.96
CA HIS A 39 -5.39 -9.60 -5.03
C HIS A 39 -4.25 -10.28 -5.77
N LYS A 40 -3.26 -9.49 -6.19
CA LYS A 40 -1.94 -10.04 -6.51
C LYS A 40 -1.51 -10.83 -5.29
N LEU A 41 -1.56 -12.16 -5.40
CA LEU A 41 -1.07 -13.07 -4.37
C LEU A 41 0.32 -12.57 -3.92
N PRO A 42 0.64 -12.59 -2.62
CA PRO A 42 1.97 -12.23 -2.16
C PRO A 42 3.00 -12.97 -2.99
N ARG A 43 4.00 -12.25 -3.49
CA ARG A 43 5.07 -12.82 -4.30
C ARG A 43 5.66 -14.02 -3.55
N GLU A 44 5.72 -15.17 -4.21
CA GLU A 44 6.34 -16.35 -3.63
C GLU A 44 7.81 -16.07 -3.29
N ILE A 45 8.22 -16.44 -2.08
CA ILE A 45 9.61 -16.30 -1.61
C ILE A 45 10.39 -17.51 -2.10
N GLY A 46 11.17 -17.29 -3.17
CA GLY A 46 11.95 -18.34 -3.82
C GLY A 46 13.24 -18.68 -3.07
N THR A 47 13.94 -19.69 -3.58
CA THR A 47 15.24 -20.12 -3.05
C THR A 47 16.28 -19.00 -3.12
N ALA A 48 16.26 -18.18 -4.17
CA ALA A 48 17.17 -17.05 -4.33
C ALA A 48 16.97 -15.97 -3.26
N ASP A 49 15.71 -15.63 -2.93
CA ASP A 49 15.40 -14.67 -1.86
C ASP A 49 15.94 -15.16 -0.51
N ARG A 50 15.75 -16.45 -0.20
CA ARG A 50 16.21 -17.07 1.05
C ARG A 50 17.73 -17.12 1.13
N ALA A 51 18.40 -17.49 0.04
CA ALA A 51 19.84 -17.51 -0.02
C ALA A 51 20.45 -16.11 0.15
N GLY A 52 19.90 -15.11 -0.55
CA GLY A 52 20.33 -13.72 -0.42
C GLY A 52 20.16 -13.19 1.00
N ALA A 53 19.01 -13.47 1.63
CA ALA A 53 18.74 -13.10 3.01
C ALA A 53 19.74 -13.74 3.99
N ALA A 54 20.03 -15.03 3.85
CA ALA A 54 20.98 -15.71 4.72
C ALA A 54 22.41 -15.17 4.57
N ILE A 55 22.86 -14.94 3.32
CA ILE A 55 24.22 -14.45 3.04
C ILE A 55 24.42 -13.08 3.66
N ILE A 56 23.50 -12.14 3.45
CA ILE A 56 23.66 -10.78 4.00
C ILE A 56 23.66 -10.79 5.53
N THR A 57 22.82 -11.63 6.15
CA THR A 57 22.79 -11.78 7.62
C THR A 57 24.13 -12.30 8.14
N VAL A 58 24.72 -13.31 7.50
CA VAL A 58 26.02 -13.86 7.93
C VAL A 58 27.13 -12.82 7.77
N VAL A 59 27.20 -12.12 6.63
CA VAL A 59 28.23 -11.11 6.38
C VAL A 59 28.18 -9.99 7.41
N VAL A 60 26.99 -9.46 7.69
CA VAL A 60 26.80 -8.39 8.68
C VAL A 60 27.11 -8.88 10.09
N SER A 61 26.69 -10.09 10.45
CA SER A 61 26.96 -10.64 11.79
C SER A 61 28.45 -10.88 12.02
N VAL A 62 29.14 -11.47 11.04
CA VAL A 62 30.58 -11.75 11.13
C VAL A 62 31.38 -10.45 11.15
N SER A 63 31.04 -9.46 10.31
CA SER A 63 31.74 -8.18 10.32
C SER A 63 31.56 -7.46 11.65
N TRP A 64 30.34 -7.46 12.20
CA TRP A 64 30.05 -6.85 13.49
C TRP A 64 30.83 -7.52 14.62
N ILE A 65 30.74 -8.85 14.74
CA ILE A 65 31.46 -9.61 15.77
C ILE A 65 32.97 -9.43 15.60
N GLY A 66 33.47 -9.44 14.36
CA GLY A 66 34.88 -9.21 14.05
C GLY A 66 35.37 -7.84 14.54
N MET A 67 34.60 -6.77 14.30
CA MET A 67 34.94 -5.43 14.81
C MET A 67 34.95 -5.39 16.34
N MET A 68 33.96 -6.01 16.99
CA MET A 68 33.88 -6.05 18.46
C MET A 68 35.06 -6.83 19.06
N LEU A 69 35.42 -7.98 18.48
CA LEU A 69 36.56 -8.77 18.91
C LEU A 69 37.88 -8.02 18.69
N TRP A 70 38.03 -7.33 17.56
CA TRP A 70 39.21 -6.51 17.29
C TRP A 70 39.38 -5.40 18.32
N MET A 71 38.30 -4.73 18.72
CA MET A 71 38.36 -3.70 19.77
C MET A 71 38.73 -4.25 21.16
N VAL A 72 38.36 -5.49 21.47
CA VAL A 72 38.60 -6.10 22.79
C VAL A 72 39.97 -6.76 22.91
N ILE A 73 40.46 -7.38 21.83
CA ILE A 73 41.71 -8.15 21.82
C ILE A 73 42.88 -7.31 21.29
N GLY A 74 42.61 -6.31 20.45
CA GLY A 74 43.62 -5.51 19.75
C GLY A 74 44.25 -4.39 20.59
N ASP A 75 44.57 -4.67 21.85
CA ASP A 75 45.51 -3.87 22.66
C ASP A 75 46.96 -4.23 22.30
#